data_AF-A0A164Y2I6-F1
#
_entry.id   AF-A0A164Y2I6-F1
#
_cell.length_a   1.000
_cell.length_b   1.000
_cell.length_c   1.000
_cell.angle_alpha   90.00
_cell.angle_beta   90.00
_cell.angle_gamma   90.00
#
_symmetry.space_group_name_H-M   'P 1'
#
loop_
_entity.id
_entity.type
_entity.pdbx_description
1 polymer ?
#
loop_
_entity_poly.entity_id
_entity_poly.type
_entity_poly.pdbx_seq_one_letter_code
_entity_poly.pdbx_strand_id
1 'polypeptide(L)'
;ISLTPSRTHIKKLIKDGRVIVKPTIVHSRTRTRDLLAAKRKGRYTGPGKRKVPLRPACPSKRLLRKYREGGKIDKHLCLPLPLHHSLYMKSRGNG
;
A
#
# COMPACT_ATOMS: atom_id res chain seq x y z
N ILE A 1 -26.68 -9.60 38.28
CA ILE A 1 -26.80 -8.62 37.17
C ILE A 1 -28.20 -8.67 36.53
N SER A 2 -29.05 -9.65 36.86
CA SER A 2 -30.33 -9.95 36.19
C SER A 2 -31.46 -8.90 36.33
N LEU A 3 -31.27 -7.78 37.04
CA LEU A 3 -32.36 -6.84 37.35
C LEU A 3 -32.23 -5.44 36.75
N THR A 4 -31.39 -5.24 35.73
CA THR A 4 -31.09 -3.89 35.22
C THR A 4 -31.03 -3.85 33.68
N PRO A 5 -32.17 -3.66 32.99
CA PRO A 5 -32.26 -3.78 31.54
C PRO A 5 -31.80 -2.51 30.77
N SER A 6 -31.31 -1.47 31.47
CA SER A 6 -30.97 -0.18 30.85
C SER A 6 -29.47 0.01 30.65
N ARG A 7 -29.08 0.52 29.47
CA ARG A 7 -27.69 0.86 29.12
C ARG A 7 -27.06 1.88 30.06
N THR A 8 -27.88 2.75 30.65
CA THR A 8 -27.45 3.74 31.65
C THR A 8 -26.97 3.07 32.94
N HIS A 9 -27.61 1.97 33.37
CA HIS A 9 -27.18 1.20 34.53
C HIS A 9 -25.88 0.43 34.24
N ILE A 10 -25.75 -0.18 33.07
CA ILE A 10 -24.50 -0.88 32.65
C ILE A 10 -23.29 0.07 32.67
N LYS A 11 -23.44 1.31 32.22
CA LYS A 11 -22.37 2.33 32.29
C LYS A 11 -21.95 2.66 33.73
N LYS A 12 -22.91 2.72 34.67
CA LYS A 12 -22.61 2.91 36.10
C LYS A 12 -21.81 1.71 36.64
N LEU A 13 -22.21 0.48 36.31
CA LEU A 13 -21.49 -0.73 36.74
C LEU A 13 -20.06 -0.84 36.17
N ILE A 14 -19.81 -0.30 34.98
CA ILE A 14 -18.47 -0.18 34.40
C ILE A 14 -17.64 0.87 35.16
N LYS A 15 -18.23 2.01 35.51
CA LYS A 15 -17.57 3.07 36.29
C LYS A 15 -17.26 2.64 37.71
N ASP A 16 -18.15 1.87 38.33
CA ASP A 16 -18.01 1.32 39.67
C ASP A 16 -17.10 0.08 39.72
N GLY A 17 -16.51 -0.33 38.58
CA GLY A 17 -15.56 -1.44 38.50
C GLY A 17 -16.17 -2.85 38.68
N ARG A 18 -17.50 -2.96 38.73
CA ARG A 18 -18.21 -4.25 38.84
C ARG A 18 -18.25 -5.03 37.53
N VAL A 19 -18.10 -4.34 36.39
CA VAL A 19 -17.96 -4.94 35.06
C VAL A 19 -16.60 -4.51 34.50
N ILE A 20 -15.69 -5.47 34.36
CA ILE A 20 -14.31 -5.23 33.91
C ILE A 20 -14.15 -5.78 32.49
N VAL A 21 -13.65 -4.94 31.58
CA VAL A 21 -13.24 -5.39 30.24
C VAL A 21 -11.89 -6.07 30.38
N LYS A 22 -11.84 -7.36 30.07
CA LYS A 22 -10.59 -8.12 30.08
C LYS A 22 -9.64 -7.53 29.03
N PRO A 23 -8.36 -7.30 29.36
CA PRO A 23 -7.39 -6.90 28.36
C PRO A 23 -7.28 -7.98 27.28
N THR A 24 -7.14 -7.56 26.03
CA THR A 24 -6.92 -8.48 24.92
C THR A 24 -5.50 -9.06 24.98
N ILE A 25 -5.33 -10.28 24.48
CA ILE A 25 -4.01 -10.91 24.36
C ILE A 25 -3.20 -10.12 23.33
N VAL A 26 -2.04 -9.60 23.74
CA VAL A 26 -1.20 -8.75 22.88
C VAL A 26 -0.28 -9.59 22.00
N HIS A 27 -0.35 -9.40 20.69
CA HIS A 27 0.67 -9.89 19.76
C HIS A 27 1.76 -8.82 19.54
N SER A 28 2.99 -9.13 19.95
CA SER A 28 4.11 -8.19 19.81
C SER A 28 4.50 -8.01 18.34
N ARG A 29 4.79 -6.76 17.94
CA ARG A 29 5.24 -6.40 16.58
C ARG A 29 6.73 -6.07 16.50
N THR A 30 7.49 -6.27 17.58
CA THR A 30 8.92 -5.93 17.69
C THR A 30 9.72 -6.61 16.58
N ARG A 31 9.64 -7.95 16.49
CA ARG A 31 10.33 -8.74 15.46
C ARG A 31 10.02 -8.26 14.03
N THR A 32 8.75 -7.96 13.75
CA THR A 32 8.33 -7.48 12.43
C THR A 32 8.89 -6.09 12.13
N ARG A 33 8.93 -5.19 13.12
CA ARG A 33 9.52 -3.85 12.96
C ARG A 33 11.03 -3.91 12.74
N ASP A 34 11.73 -4.75 13.49
CA ASP A 34 13.19 -4.92 13.36
C ASP A 34 13.55 -5.48 11.99
N LEU A 35 12.80 -6.48 11.52
CA LEU A 35 12.96 -7.05 10.19
C LEU A 35 12.64 -6.04 9.08
N LEU A 36 11.63 -5.19 9.26
CA LEU A 36 11.33 -4.10 8.32
C LEU A 36 12.43 -3.03 8.30
N ALA A 37 13.00 -2.69 9.47
CA ALA A 37 14.11 -1.75 9.55
C ALA A 37 15.37 -2.30 8.84
N ALA A 38 15.67 -3.59 9.03
CA ALA A 38 16.74 -4.28 8.31
C ALA A 38 16.50 -4.31 6.79
N LYS A 39 15.27 -4.58 6.35
CA LYS A 39 14.88 -4.55 4.93
C LYS A 39 15.03 -3.16 4.30
N ARG A 40 14.67 -2.09 5.02
CA ARG A 40 14.89 -0.70 4.57
C ARG A 40 16.37 -0.36 4.39
N LYS A 41 17.23 -0.91 5.26
CA LYS A 41 18.70 -0.84 5.12
C LYS A 41 19.26 -1.75 4.01
N GLY A 42 18.40 -2.40 3.22
CA GLY A 42 18.79 -3.27 2.11
C GLY A 42 19.18 -4.70 2.52
N ARG A 43 19.05 -5.09 3.79
CA ARG A 43 19.28 -6.48 4.22
C ARG A 43 18.10 -7.37 3.81
N TYR A 44 18.34 -8.65 3.55
CA TYR A 44 17.30 -9.64 3.19
C TYR A 44 16.49 -9.32 1.89
N THR A 45 17.05 -8.55 0.95
CA THR A 45 16.37 -8.19 -0.32
C THR A 45 16.96 -8.89 -1.56
N GLY A 46 17.91 -9.80 -1.38
CA GLY A 46 18.57 -10.54 -2.47
C GLY A 46 17.64 -11.47 -3.27
N PRO A 47 18.07 -11.91 -4.47
CA PRO A 47 17.25 -12.71 -5.39
C PRO A 47 16.72 -14.01 -4.77
N GLY A 48 17.52 -14.71 -3.96
CA GLY A 48 17.10 -15.95 -3.29
C GLY A 48 15.99 -15.78 -2.23
N LYS A 49 15.68 -14.55 -1.80
CA LYS A 49 14.55 -14.26 -0.90
C LYS A 49 13.36 -13.63 -1.63
N ARG A 50 13.49 -13.32 -2.93
CA ARG A 50 12.40 -12.81 -3.77
C ARG A 50 11.65 -13.98 -4.40
N LYS A 51 10.38 -14.17 -4.01
CA LYS A 51 9.52 -15.23 -4.56
C LYS A 51 8.70 -14.79 -5.78
N VAL A 52 8.53 -13.48 -5.98
CA VAL A 52 7.69 -12.92 -7.05
C VAL A 52 8.55 -12.27 -8.12
N PRO A 53 8.18 -12.41 -9.41
CA PRO A 53 8.85 -11.70 -10.48
C PRO A 53 8.76 -10.19 -10.24
N LEU A 54 9.80 -9.47 -10.66
CA LEU A 54 9.84 -8.01 -10.62
C LEU A 54 8.78 -7.48 -11.57
N ARG A 55 7.52 -7.39 -11.11
CA ARG A 55 6.49 -6.65 -11.83
C ARG A 55 7.02 -5.22 -11.93
N PRO A 56 7.03 -4.60 -13.11
CA PRO A 56 7.44 -3.21 -13.20
C PRO A 56 6.51 -2.43 -12.27
N ALA A 57 7.06 -1.89 -11.19
CA ALA A 57 6.43 -0.75 -10.56
C ALA A 57 6.34 0.25 -11.71
N CYS A 58 5.13 0.58 -12.17
CA CYS A 58 4.94 1.54 -13.24
C CYS A 58 4.78 2.95 -12.61
N PRO A 59 5.87 3.71 -12.33
CA PRO A 59 5.74 5.16 -12.17
C PRO A 59 5.54 5.86 -13.53
N SER A 60 5.56 5.11 -14.64
CA SER A 60 5.48 5.61 -16.02
C SER A 60 4.21 6.41 -16.31
N LYS A 61 3.09 6.17 -15.61
CA LYS A 61 1.84 6.89 -15.84
C LYS A 61 1.83 8.32 -15.27
N ARG A 62 2.58 8.61 -14.20
CA ARG A 62 2.58 9.97 -13.58
C ARG A 62 3.48 10.95 -14.32
N LEU A 63 4.63 10.51 -14.83
CA LEU A 63 5.53 11.36 -15.61
C LEU A 63 4.90 11.74 -16.97
N LEU A 64 4.36 10.78 -17.70
CA LEU A 64 3.69 11.04 -18.98
C LEU A 64 2.49 12.00 -18.83
N ARG A 65 1.77 11.93 -17.70
CA ARG A 65 0.70 12.88 -17.38
C ARG A 65 1.21 14.31 -17.17
N LYS A 66 2.32 14.50 -16.44
CA LYS A 66 2.96 15.81 -16.27
C LYS A 66 3.43 16.41 -17.61
N TYR A 67 3.99 15.59 -18.50
CA TYR A 67 4.41 16.04 -19.83
C TYR A 67 3.23 16.38 -20.76
N ARG A 68 2.05 15.76 -20.59
CA ARG A 68 0.80 16.15 -21.28
C ARG A 68 0.25 17.47 -20.76
N GLU A 69 0.21 17.66 -19.45
CA GLU A 69 -0.23 18.92 -18.82
C GLU A 69 0.71 20.08 -19.19
N GLY A 70 2.01 19.81 -19.37
CA GLY A 70 2.99 20.77 -19.87
C GLY A 70 3.03 20.93 -21.41
N GLY A 71 2.09 20.35 -22.16
CA GLY A 71 1.95 20.56 -23.61
C GLY A 71 3.09 20.04 -24.49
N LYS A 72 4.08 19.34 -23.93
CA LYS A 72 5.25 18.84 -24.65
C LYS A 72 4.97 17.54 -25.42
N ILE A 73 3.82 16.90 -25.17
CA ILE A 73 3.43 15.62 -25.79
C ILE A 73 1.96 15.69 -26.22
N ASP A 74 1.71 15.36 -27.49
CA ASP A 74 0.38 15.42 -28.08
C ASP A 74 -0.52 14.23 -27.67
N LYS A 75 -1.83 14.47 -27.55
CA LYS A 75 -2.82 13.51 -27.00
C LYS A 75 -2.92 12.22 -27.83
N HIS A 76 -2.57 12.31 -29.11
CA HIS A 76 -2.60 11.19 -30.04
C HIS A 76 -1.69 10.04 -29.58
N LEU A 77 -0.61 10.32 -28.82
CA LEU A 77 0.34 9.32 -28.30
C LEU A 77 -0.20 8.14 -27.47
N CYS A 78 -1.50 8.07 -27.18
CA CYS A 78 -2.07 7.06 -26.31
C CYS A 78 -3.43 6.48 -26.71
N LEU A 79 -3.79 6.54 -28.00
CA LEU A 79 -4.90 5.75 -28.53
C LEU A 79 -4.38 4.66 -29.48
N PRO A 80 -5.02 3.47 -29.51
CA PRO A 80 -4.66 2.39 -30.42
C PRO A 80 -5.16 2.75 -31.83
N LEU A 81 -4.45 3.66 -32.49
CA LEU A 81 -4.67 4.03 -33.88
C LEU A 81 -3.33 3.99 -34.63
N PRO A 82 -3.32 3.67 -35.93
CA PRO A 82 -2.17 3.09 -36.64
C PRO A 82 -0.95 4.01 -36.78
N LEU A 83 -1.06 5.29 -36.40
CA LEU A 83 0.04 6.27 -36.46
C LEU A 83 0.97 6.24 -35.22
N HIS A 84 0.68 5.42 -34.20
CA HIS A 84 1.47 5.36 -32.95
C HIS A 84 2.55 4.30 -32.88
N HIS A 85 2.70 3.49 -33.91
CA HIS A 85 3.64 2.38 -33.90
C HIS A 85 5.10 2.84 -34.01
N SER A 86 5.39 3.91 -34.75
CA SER A 86 6.76 4.29 -35.12
C SER A 86 7.61 4.83 -33.94
N LEU A 87 7.04 5.71 -33.11
CA LEU A 87 7.75 6.28 -31.95
C LEU A 87 7.73 5.35 -30.72
N TYR A 88 6.66 4.54 -30.57
CA TYR A 88 6.59 3.53 -29.52
C TYR A 88 7.64 2.44 -29.73
N MET A 89 7.86 1.99 -30.97
CA MET A 89 8.93 1.05 -31.30
C MET A 89 10.34 1.64 -31.08
N LYS A 90 10.56 2.92 -31.42
CA LYS A 90 11.85 3.61 -31.17
C LYS A 90 12.19 3.80 -29.68
N SER A 91 11.22 4.09 -28.81
CA SER A 91 11.50 4.21 -27.36
C SER A 91 11.55 2.86 -26.63
N ARG A 92 11.01 1.81 -27.26
CA ARG A 92 11.00 0.44 -26.73
C ARG A 92 12.20 -0.37 -27.21
N GLY A 93 12.91 0.10 -28.23
CA GLY A 93 14.24 -0.36 -28.62
C GLY A 93 15.30 0.24 -27.69
N ASN A 94 15.76 -0.54 -26.72
CA ASN A 94 17.13 -0.37 -26.23
C ASN A 94 18.07 -0.99 -27.28
N GLY A 95 18.24 -0.26 -28.39
CA GLY A 95 18.97 -0.62 -29.60
C GLY A 95 18.64 0.36 -30.71
#